data_AF-A0A2E0N8V1-F1
#
_entry.id   AF-A0A2E0N8V1-F1
#
_cell.length_a   1.000
_cell.length_b   1.000
_cell.length_c   1.000
_cell.angle_alpha   90.00
_cell.angle_beta   90.00
_cell.angle_gamma   90.00
#
_symmetry.space_group_name_H-M   'P 1'
#
loop_
_entity.id
_entity.type
_entity.pdbx_description
1 polymer ?
#
loop_
_entity_poly.entity_id
_entity_poly.type
_entity_poly.pdbx_seq_one_letter_code
_entity_poly.pdbx_strand_id
1 'polypeptide(L)'
;MMKKQLKNEEKDTLAAIGIGAMIVFIALILVAAVASAVIIQTGEKLQQNAQQTGDDTQREIGGKITINSAYIKDADEMRLYFESAPGSGTLTTADIAWQVACTNLDSDGNGVDNDNANDGYQFTAGPFGDGNAADASAVGDTFTMASPDTDGATPGNAQATIAPGSAYVIDIDVNAGGAAGADCTFTEVGINGEITLWIHVEGGGSTYETILISDTAPGSLLI
;
A
#
# COMPACT_ATOMS: atom_id res chain seq x y z
N MET A 1 -87.44 -10.06 32.18
CA MET A 1 -86.10 -10.58 32.56
C MET A 1 -85.18 -10.84 31.36
N MET A 2 -85.70 -11.23 30.18
CA MET A 2 -84.90 -11.60 28.99
C MET A 2 -83.98 -10.48 28.43
N LYS A 3 -84.44 -9.23 28.38
CA LYS A 3 -83.65 -8.08 27.84
C LYS A 3 -82.38 -7.75 28.64
N LYS A 4 -82.27 -8.17 29.91
CA LYS A 4 -81.10 -7.89 30.77
C LYS A 4 -79.96 -8.89 30.54
N GLN A 5 -80.29 -10.12 30.16
CA GLN A 5 -79.32 -11.18 29.85
C GLN A 5 -78.62 -10.92 28.51
N LEU A 6 -79.39 -10.59 27.46
CA LEU A 6 -78.85 -10.20 26.14
C LEU A 6 -77.87 -9.02 26.20
N LYS A 7 -78.16 -8.03 27.06
CA LYS A 7 -77.30 -6.83 27.24
C LYS A 7 -76.00 -7.11 28.01
N ASN A 8 -75.92 -8.23 28.74
CA ASN A 8 -74.71 -8.67 29.43
C ASN A 8 -73.83 -9.50 28.49
N GLU A 9 -74.42 -10.35 27.64
CA GLU A 9 -73.70 -11.10 26.60
C GLU A 9 -73.04 -10.18 25.57
N GLU A 10 -73.71 -9.09 25.16
CA GLU A 10 -73.08 -8.05 24.31
C GLU A 10 -71.89 -7.36 25.00
N LYS A 11 -71.93 -7.19 26.34
CA LYS A 11 -70.83 -6.57 27.09
C LYS A 11 -69.63 -7.49 27.24
N ASP A 12 -69.85 -8.77 27.48
CA ASP A 12 -68.77 -9.75 27.59
C ASP A 12 -68.09 -9.99 26.23
N THR A 13 -68.84 -9.97 25.12
CA THR A 13 -68.26 -10.01 23.78
C THR A 13 -67.46 -8.75 23.44
N LEU A 14 -67.95 -7.56 23.81
CA LEU A 14 -67.18 -6.31 23.70
C LEU A 14 -65.89 -6.34 24.54
N ALA A 15 -65.94 -6.87 25.77
CA ALA A 15 -64.77 -7.02 26.62
C ALA A 15 -63.74 -8.00 26.04
N ALA A 16 -64.20 -9.14 25.49
CA ALA A 16 -63.33 -10.11 24.83
C ALA A 16 -62.65 -9.55 23.58
N ILE A 17 -63.36 -8.74 22.77
CA ILE A 17 -62.77 -8.03 21.61
C ILE A 17 -61.70 -7.04 22.07
N GLY A 18 -61.94 -6.30 23.17
CA GLY A 18 -60.97 -5.36 23.73
C GLY A 18 -59.67 -6.03 24.18
N ILE A 19 -59.77 -7.20 24.81
CA ILE A 19 -58.59 -8.00 25.19
C ILE A 19 -57.84 -8.48 23.94
N GLY A 20 -58.55 -8.97 22.92
CA GLY A 20 -57.95 -9.36 21.64
C GLY A 20 -57.22 -8.20 20.95
N ALA A 21 -57.80 -6.99 20.97
CA ALA A 21 -57.19 -5.79 20.43
C ALA A 21 -55.90 -5.39 21.17
N MET A 22 -55.88 -5.48 22.51
CA MET A 22 -54.66 -5.22 23.30
C MET A 22 -53.55 -6.23 23.01
N ILE A 23 -53.88 -7.51 22.81
CA ILE A 23 -52.89 -8.55 22.47
C ILE A 23 -52.23 -8.23 21.12
N VAL A 24 -53.03 -7.91 20.10
CA VAL A 24 -52.50 -7.54 18.77
C VAL A 24 -51.68 -6.26 18.85
N PHE A 25 -52.12 -5.28 19.63
CA PHE A 25 -51.38 -4.03 19.82
C PHE A 25 -49.98 -4.26 20.40
N ILE A 26 -49.87 -5.09 21.45
CA ILE A 26 -48.57 -5.44 22.05
C ILE A 26 -47.71 -6.23 21.05
N ALA A 27 -48.29 -7.20 20.35
CA ALA A 27 -47.57 -7.98 19.33
C ALA A 27 -46.98 -7.09 18.24
N LEU A 28 -47.74 -6.09 17.76
CA LEU A 28 -47.26 -5.14 16.76
C LEU A 28 -46.11 -4.28 17.27
N ILE A 29 -46.14 -3.85 18.54
CA ILE A 29 -45.03 -3.11 19.16
C ILE A 29 -43.76 -3.96 19.21
N LEU A 30 -43.88 -5.24 19.58
CA LEU A 30 -42.72 -6.13 19.64
C LEU A 30 -42.11 -6.39 18.25
N VAL A 31 -42.94 -6.60 17.22
CA VAL A 31 -42.46 -6.74 15.84
C VAL A 31 -41.79 -5.46 15.36
N ALA A 32 -42.38 -4.29 15.67
CA ALA A 32 -41.80 -3.00 15.33
C ALA A 32 -40.45 -2.76 16.04
N ALA A 33 -40.30 -3.20 17.30
CA ALA A 33 -39.07 -3.08 18.05
C ALA A 33 -37.94 -3.92 17.42
N VAL A 34 -38.22 -5.19 17.06
CA VAL A 34 -37.25 -6.05 16.38
C VAL A 34 -36.86 -5.49 15.02
N ALA A 35 -37.84 -5.04 14.22
CA ALA A 35 -37.57 -4.42 12.92
C ALA A 35 -36.70 -3.16 13.05
N SER A 36 -36.99 -2.30 14.03
CA SER A 36 -36.20 -1.08 14.30
C SER A 36 -34.76 -1.41 14.69
N ALA A 37 -34.56 -2.42 15.54
CA ALA A 37 -33.22 -2.85 15.94
C ALA A 37 -32.39 -3.31 14.74
N VAL A 38 -32.98 -4.08 13.81
CA VAL A 38 -32.30 -4.53 12.58
C VAL A 38 -32.00 -3.36 11.64
N ILE A 39 -32.93 -2.41 11.50
CA ILE A 39 -32.71 -1.20 10.69
C ILE A 39 -31.55 -0.36 11.25
N ILE A 40 -31.51 -0.16 12.57
CA ILE A 40 -30.43 0.57 13.23
C ILE A 40 -29.10 -0.17 13.05
N GLN A 41 -29.06 -1.46 13.32
CA GLN A 41 -27.83 -2.26 13.22
C GLN A 41 -27.27 -2.27 11.79
N THR A 42 -28.13 -2.41 10.79
CA THR A 42 -27.69 -2.35 9.39
C THR A 42 -27.24 -0.94 9.01
N GLY A 43 -27.93 0.10 9.48
CA GLY A 43 -27.51 1.49 9.32
C GLY A 43 -26.15 1.79 9.95
N GLU A 44 -25.89 1.31 11.17
CA GLU A 44 -24.61 1.47 11.86
C GLU A 44 -23.49 0.71 11.15
N LYS A 45 -23.73 -0.54 10.74
CA LYS A 45 -22.75 -1.33 10.00
C LYS A 45 -22.40 -0.68 8.67
N LEU A 46 -23.39 -0.16 7.93
CA LEU A 46 -23.15 0.56 6.68
C LEU A 46 -22.33 1.83 6.92
N GLN A 47 -22.60 2.57 8.00
CA GLN A 47 -21.82 3.76 8.35
C GLN A 47 -20.37 3.43 8.74
N GLN A 48 -20.14 2.35 9.48
CA GLN A 48 -18.79 1.90 9.84
C GLN A 48 -18.03 1.42 8.60
N ASN A 49 -18.67 0.62 7.76
CA ASN A 49 -18.07 0.18 6.49
C ASN A 49 -17.74 1.36 5.57
N ALA A 50 -18.62 2.36 5.50
CA ALA A 50 -18.40 3.56 4.71
C ALA A 50 -17.23 4.40 5.25
N GLN A 51 -17.10 4.52 6.58
CA GLN A 51 -15.96 5.19 7.22
C GLN A 51 -14.67 4.43 6.95
N GLN A 52 -14.63 3.12 7.18
CA GLN A 52 -13.47 2.29 6.92
C GLN A 52 -13.04 2.36 5.45
N THR A 53 -13.99 2.27 4.52
CA THR A 53 -13.69 2.40 3.07
C THR A 53 -13.17 3.80 2.74
N GLY A 54 -13.70 4.83 3.39
CA GLY A 54 -13.22 6.21 3.26
C GLY A 54 -11.78 6.36 3.77
N ASP A 55 -11.46 5.77 4.91
CA ASP A 55 -10.11 5.79 5.49
C ASP A 55 -9.13 4.99 4.63
N ASP A 56 -9.52 3.81 4.15
CA ASP A 56 -8.72 2.99 3.24
C ASP A 56 -8.46 3.71 1.90
N THR A 57 -9.47 4.38 1.35
CA THR A 57 -9.31 5.16 0.11
C THR A 57 -8.40 6.37 0.32
N GLN A 58 -8.54 7.07 1.44
CA GLN A 58 -7.67 8.20 1.79
C GLN A 58 -6.22 7.74 1.95
N ARG A 59 -6.00 6.60 2.60
CA ARG A 59 -4.66 6.01 2.76
C ARG A 59 -4.09 5.55 1.42
N GLU A 60 -4.89 4.93 0.55
CA GLU A 60 -4.46 4.42 -0.76
C GLU A 60 -4.10 5.53 -1.75
N ILE A 61 -4.80 6.67 -1.67
CA ILE A 61 -4.52 7.83 -2.53
C ILE A 61 -3.42 8.70 -1.92
N GLY A 62 -3.44 8.90 -0.60
CA GLY A 62 -2.53 9.79 0.10
C GLY A 62 -1.19 9.16 0.48
N GLY A 63 -1.09 7.82 0.56
CA GLY A 63 0.10 7.10 0.97
C GLY A 63 1.10 6.79 -0.15
N LYS A 64 0.91 7.36 -1.34
CA LYS A 64 1.82 7.13 -2.48
C LYS A 64 3.17 7.80 -2.25
N ILE A 65 4.20 7.20 -2.82
CA ILE A 65 5.54 7.78 -2.91
C ILE A 65 5.71 8.39 -4.30
N THR A 66 6.12 9.65 -4.36
CA THR A 66 6.49 10.33 -5.60
C THR A 66 7.99 10.27 -5.75
N ILE A 67 8.43 9.81 -6.91
CA ILE A 67 9.85 9.75 -7.26
C ILE A 67 10.22 11.09 -7.89
N ASN A 68 11.30 11.68 -7.39
CA ASN A 68 11.78 12.98 -7.84
C ASN A 68 12.89 12.84 -8.90
N SER A 69 13.81 11.91 -8.68
CA SER A 69 14.93 11.64 -9.59
C SER A 69 15.65 10.35 -9.20
N ALA A 70 16.19 9.64 -10.19
CA ALA A 70 17.04 8.47 -9.99
C ALA A 70 18.41 8.66 -10.64
N TYR A 71 19.46 8.18 -9.99
CA TYR A 71 20.84 8.27 -10.47
C TYR A 71 21.54 6.92 -10.34
N ILE A 72 22.50 6.65 -11.22
CA ILE A 72 23.40 5.51 -11.05
C ILE A 72 24.37 5.84 -9.92
N LYS A 73 24.44 5.01 -8.87
CA LYS A 73 25.45 5.14 -7.82
C LYS A 73 26.68 4.33 -8.18
N ASP A 74 26.48 3.06 -8.53
CA ASP A 74 27.49 2.09 -8.96
C ASP A 74 26.88 1.16 -10.04
N ALA A 75 27.66 0.22 -10.59
CA ALA A 75 27.20 -0.67 -11.67
C ALA A 75 25.93 -1.48 -11.31
N ASP A 76 25.77 -1.76 -10.02
CA ASP A 76 24.73 -2.63 -9.46
C ASP A 76 23.72 -1.84 -8.61
N GLU A 77 23.94 -0.53 -8.40
CA GLU A 77 23.16 0.26 -7.45
C GLU A 77 22.61 1.54 -8.09
N MET A 78 21.31 1.80 -7.94
CA MET A 78 20.71 3.11 -8.20
C MET A 78 20.38 3.84 -6.91
N ARG A 79 20.62 5.14 -6.91
CA ARG A 79 20.20 6.06 -5.86
C ARG A 79 18.91 6.77 -6.28
N LEU A 80 17.85 6.54 -5.52
CA LEU A 80 16.52 7.10 -5.75
C LEU A 80 16.26 8.24 -4.76
N TYR A 81 15.83 9.39 -5.28
CA TYR A 81 15.32 10.51 -4.49
C TYR A 81 13.80 10.51 -4.59
N PHE A 82 13.12 10.54 -3.45
CA PHE A 82 11.67 10.44 -3.40
C PHE A 82 11.09 11.25 -2.23
N GLU A 83 9.80 11.55 -2.31
CA GLU A 83 9.02 12.15 -1.24
C GLU A 83 7.69 11.42 -1.09
N SER A 84 7.12 11.38 0.12
CA SER A 84 5.74 10.89 0.27
C SER A 84 4.75 12.00 -0.04
N ALA A 85 3.61 11.62 -0.62
CA ALA A 85 2.62 12.58 -1.08
C ALA A 85 2.13 13.51 0.07
N PRO A 86 1.89 14.81 -0.20
CA PRO A 86 1.34 15.73 0.79
C PRO A 86 -0.03 15.23 1.30
N GLY A 87 -0.13 14.95 2.60
CA GLY A 87 -1.32 14.35 3.20
C GLY A 87 -1.22 12.84 3.44
N SER A 88 -0.07 12.22 3.14
CA SER A 88 0.23 10.88 3.63
C SER A 88 0.24 10.86 5.16
N GLY A 89 -0.13 9.72 5.73
CA GLY A 89 0.31 9.41 7.09
C GLY A 89 1.83 9.24 7.13
N THR A 90 2.37 9.00 8.33
CA THR A 90 3.75 8.48 8.45
C THR A 90 3.77 7.05 7.94
N LEU A 91 4.64 6.76 6.98
CA LEU A 91 4.83 5.41 6.44
C LEU A 91 6.01 4.75 7.15
N THR A 92 5.97 3.44 7.37
CA THR A 92 7.14 2.70 7.88
C THR A 92 7.92 2.12 6.71
N THR A 93 9.25 2.09 6.80
CA THR A 93 10.10 1.54 5.72
C THR A 93 10.00 0.02 5.60
N ALA A 94 9.51 -0.67 6.63
CA ALA A 94 9.21 -2.09 6.60
C ALA A 94 7.97 -2.41 5.74
N ASP A 95 7.02 -1.48 5.65
CA ASP A 95 5.78 -1.63 4.89
C ASP A 95 5.91 -1.13 3.43
N ILE A 96 7.15 -0.84 3.00
CA ILE A 96 7.45 -0.36 1.65
C ILE A 96 8.47 -1.29 1.01
N ALA A 97 8.19 -1.69 -0.22
CA ALA A 97 9.09 -2.49 -1.05
C ALA A 97 9.24 -1.87 -2.43
N TRP A 98 10.43 -2.02 -3.01
CA TRP A 98 10.68 -1.73 -4.41
C TRP A 98 10.76 -3.03 -5.20
N GLN A 99 10.45 -2.93 -6.48
CA GLN A 99 10.71 -3.96 -7.48
C GLN A 99 11.24 -3.28 -8.72
N VAL A 100 12.32 -3.81 -9.26
CA VAL A 100 12.90 -3.38 -10.52
C VAL A 100 12.79 -4.53 -11.51
N ALA A 101 12.36 -4.25 -12.74
CA ALA A 101 12.38 -5.22 -13.82
C ALA A 101 12.96 -4.62 -15.10
N CYS A 102 13.59 -5.46 -15.89
CA CYS A 102 14.29 -5.07 -17.10
C CYS A 102 14.29 -6.23 -18.10
N THR A 103 14.80 -5.98 -19.29
CA THR A 103 15.19 -7.05 -20.21
C THR A 103 16.70 -7.05 -20.30
N ASN A 104 17.32 -8.12 -19.80
CA ASN A 104 18.76 -8.34 -19.89
C ASN A 104 18.99 -9.45 -20.92
N LEU A 105 19.71 -9.13 -21.99
CA LEU A 105 20.00 -10.10 -23.06
C LEU A 105 21.35 -10.79 -22.88
N ASP A 106 22.15 -10.39 -21.90
CA ASP A 106 23.49 -10.92 -21.59
C ASP A 106 23.59 -11.17 -20.07
N SER A 107 22.77 -12.10 -19.58
CA SER A 107 22.61 -12.36 -18.14
C SER A 107 23.84 -12.98 -17.45
N ASP A 108 24.88 -13.35 -18.20
CA ASP A 108 26.16 -13.80 -17.66
C ASP A 108 27.33 -12.84 -17.94
N GLY A 109 27.05 -11.68 -18.53
CA GLY A 109 28.00 -10.59 -18.78
C GLY A 109 29.17 -11.02 -19.67
N ASN A 110 28.97 -12.00 -20.55
CA ASN A 110 30.03 -12.52 -21.41
C ASN A 110 30.21 -11.72 -22.70
N GLY A 111 29.30 -10.78 -22.97
CA GLY A 111 29.28 -9.92 -24.15
C GLY A 111 28.59 -10.53 -25.38
N VAL A 112 27.80 -11.60 -25.20
CA VAL A 112 27.06 -12.29 -26.26
C VAL A 112 25.58 -12.35 -25.92
N ASP A 113 24.77 -11.58 -26.65
CA ASP A 113 23.33 -11.56 -26.43
C ASP A 113 22.63 -12.90 -26.76
N ASN A 114 21.69 -13.32 -25.91
CA ASN A 114 20.79 -14.48 -26.07
C ASN A 114 21.51 -15.84 -26.17
N ASP A 115 22.64 -16.00 -25.49
CA ASP A 115 23.38 -17.26 -25.43
C ASP A 115 23.20 -18.02 -24.10
N ASN A 116 22.59 -17.39 -23.11
CA ASN A 116 22.28 -17.96 -21.82
C ASN A 116 20.80 -18.34 -21.71
N ALA A 117 20.51 -19.40 -20.95
CA ALA A 117 19.13 -19.84 -20.72
C ALA A 117 18.31 -18.85 -19.87
N ASN A 118 18.99 -17.88 -19.24
CA ASN A 118 18.39 -16.90 -18.35
C ASN A 118 18.23 -15.53 -19.01
N ASP A 119 18.61 -15.37 -20.27
CA ASP A 119 18.41 -14.12 -21.00
C ASP A 119 16.91 -13.83 -21.20
N GLY A 120 16.57 -12.55 -21.21
CA GLY A 120 15.22 -12.04 -21.37
C GLY A 120 14.76 -11.21 -20.17
N TYR A 121 13.50 -11.38 -19.79
CA TYR A 121 12.88 -10.55 -18.76
C TYR A 121 13.38 -10.94 -17.36
N GLN A 122 14.01 -9.99 -16.67
CA GLN A 122 14.55 -10.16 -15.32
C GLN A 122 13.84 -9.25 -14.34
N PHE A 123 13.85 -9.60 -13.06
CA PHE A 123 13.39 -8.71 -12.00
C PHE A 123 14.10 -8.96 -10.68
N THR A 124 14.28 -7.90 -9.91
CA THR A 124 14.78 -7.92 -8.53
C THR A 124 13.83 -7.11 -7.64
N ALA A 125 13.81 -7.40 -6.35
CA ALA A 125 12.95 -6.72 -5.40
C ALA A 125 13.56 -6.73 -4.00
N GLY A 126 13.23 -5.70 -3.21
CA GLY A 126 13.68 -5.58 -1.83
C GLY A 126 12.84 -4.60 -1.02
N PRO A 127 12.91 -4.68 0.32
CA PRO A 127 12.30 -3.68 1.20
C PRO A 127 13.06 -2.34 1.17
N PHE A 128 12.43 -1.27 1.68
CA PHE A 128 13.05 0.04 1.90
C PHE A 128 13.90 0.15 3.17
N GLY A 129 13.86 -0.89 3.99
CA GLY A 129 14.71 -1.04 5.16
C GLY A 129 15.32 -2.43 5.16
N ASP A 130 16.60 -2.53 5.46
CA ASP A 130 17.35 -3.80 5.54
C ASP A 130 17.21 -4.48 6.93
N GLY A 131 16.54 -3.82 7.88
CA GLY A 131 16.35 -4.28 9.26
C GLY A 131 17.55 -4.04 10.17
N ASN A 132 18.57 -3.32 9.71
CA ASN A 132 19.80 -3.02 10.41
C ASN A 132 19.98 -1.49 10.57
N ALA A 133 19.54 -0.96 11.71
CA ALA A 133 19.74 0.46 12.00
C ALA A 133 21.19 0.85 12.39
N ALA A 134 22.14 -0.09 12.33
CA ALA A 134 23.49 0.06 12.88
C ALA A 134 24.57 0.36 11.82
N ASP A 135 24.28 0.20 10.54
CA ASP A 135 25.07 0.75 9.46
C ASP A 135 24.17 1.59 8.54
N ALA A 136 24.78 2.50 7.77
CA ALA A 136 24.08 3.39 6.83
C ALA A 136 24.63 3.21 5.40
N SER A 137 25.42 2.16 5.19
CA SER A 137 26.12 1.86 3.94
C SER A 137 25.59 0.60 3.28
N ALA A 138 24.64 -0.10 3.89
CA ALA A 138 23.93 -1.21 3.31
C ALA A 138 22.89 -0.73 2.30
N VAL A 139 22.78 -1.48 1.20
CA VAL A 139 21.75 -1.24 0.19
C VAL A 139 20.38 -1.51 0.82
N GLY A 140 19.40 -0.67 0.49
CA GLY A 140 18.07 -0.75 1.08
C GLY A 140 17.91 0.06 2.38
N ASP A 141 18.84 0.94 2.74
CA ASP A 141 18.63 1.93 3.80
C ASP A 141 18.03 3.23 3.27
N THR A 142 16.98 3.71 3.94
CA THR A 142 16.39 5.03 3.65
C THR A 142 17.03 6.12 4.50
N PHE A 143 17.41 7.24 3.90
CA PHE A 143 18.03 8.40 4.58
C PHE A 143 17.39 9.73 4.15
N THR A 144 17.53 10.79 4.96
CA THR A 144 16.98 12.12 4.60
C THR A 144 17.90 12.83 3.60
N MET A 145 17.33 13.57 2.63
CA MET A 145 18.13 14.38 1.68
C MET A 145 19.05 15.43 2.34
N ALA A 146 18.72 15.88 3.55
CA ALA A 146 19.52 16.86 4.29
C ALA A 146 20.78 16.28 4.96
N SER A 147 20.96 14.96 4.93
CA SER A 147 22.14 14.25 5.45
C SER A 147 22.61 13.18 4.46
N PRO A 148 23.10 13.57 3.28
CA PRO A 148 23.68 12.61 2.33
C PRO A 148 25.01 12.10 2.90
N ASP A 149 25.04 10.83 3.33
CA ASP A 149 26.27 10.19 3.81
C ASP A 149 27.30 10.11 2.68
N THR A 150 28.29 10.98 2.76
CA THR A 150 29.39 11.08 1.79
C THR A 150 30.76 11.14 2.46
N ASP A 151 30.83 11.04 3.79
CA ASP A 151 32.06 11.34 4.54
C ASP A 151 32.39 10.42 5.73
N GLY A 152 31.60 9.38 5.99
CA GLY A 152 31.96 8.36 6.99
C GLY A 152 32.05 8.89 8.43
N ALA A 153 31.38 10.00 8.74
CA ALA A 153 31.14 10.47 10.10
C ALA A 153 29.64 10.45 10.43
N THR A 154 29.29 10.18 11.69
CA THR A 154 27.88 10.12 12.14
C THR A 154 27.19 11.49 12.02
N PRO A 155 25.97 11.55 11.46
CA PRO A 155 24.82 10.87 12.03
C PRO A 155 24.15 9.85 11.09
N GLY A 156 24.33 8.58 11.44
CA GLY A 156 23.37 7.54 11.11
C GLY A 156 22.03 7.85 11.74
N ASN A 157 20.95 7.54 11.02
CA ASN A 157 20.24 6.28 11.22
C ASN A 157 19.40 6.08 9.96
N ALA A 158 19.38 4.84 9.44
CA ALA A 158 18.30 4.41 8.57
C ALA A 158 16.96 4.92 9.13
N GLN A 159 16.13 5.48 8.27
CA GLN A 159 14.83 6.00 8.67
C GLN A 159 13.88 4.82 8.81
N ALA A 160 13.42 4.54 10.03
CA ALA A 160 12.37 3.57 10.26
C ALA A 160 11.00 4.06 9.71
N THR A 161 10.85 5.38 9.58
CA THR A 161 9.61 6.02 9.15
C THR A 161 9.85 7.17 8.19
N ILE A 162 8.99 7.30 7.19
CA ILE A 162 8.95 8.39 6.22
C ILE A 162 7.83 9.36 6.63
N ALA A 163 8.21 10.61 6.89
CA ALA A 163 7.28 11.67 7.27
C ALA A 163 6.67 12.33 6.01
N PRO A 164 5.38 12.71 6.05
CA PRO A 164 4.72 13.39 4.94
C PRO A 164 5.46 14.64 4.47
N GLY A 165 5.69 14.74 3.16
CA GLY A 165 6.28 15.92 2.51
C GLY A 165 7.76 16.18 2.84
N SER A 166 8.44 15.22 3.47
CA SER A 166 9.90 15.25 3.60
C SER A 166 10.54 14.45 2.49
N ALA A 167 11.69 14.91 2.01
CA ALA A 167 12.41 14.25 0.93
C ALA A 167 13.48 13.31 1.47
N TYR A 168 13.49 12.10 0.94
CA TYR A 168 14.33 10.99 1.34
C TYR A 168 15.09 10.43 0.14
N VAL A 169 16.08 9.62 0.44
CA VAL A 169 16.93 8.94 -0.51
C VAL A 169 17.07 7.49 -0.09
N ILE A 170 17.13 6.58 -1.05
CA ILE A 170 17.40 5.16 -0.84
C ILE A 170 18.34 4.68 -1.94
N ASP A 171 19.23 3.75 -1.60
CA ASP A 171 20.01 2.99 -2.57
C ASP A 171 19.32 1.65 -2.83
N ILE A 172 19.09 1.32 -4.09
CA ILE A 172 18.43 0.10 -4.57
C ILE A 172 19.45 -0.76 -5.30
N ASP A 173 19.49 -2.03 -4.95
CA ASP A 173 20.31 -3.05 -5.62
C ASP A 173 19.58 -3.56 -6.86
N VAL A 174 20.09 -3.26 -8.05
CA VAL A 174 19.52 -3.78 -9.30
C VAL A 174 20.07 -5.16 -9.67
N ASN A 175 20.99 -5.71 -8.86
CA ASN A 175 21.59 -7.03 -9.02
C ASN A 175 21.30 -7.93 -7.82
N ALA A 176 20.38 -8.90 -7.94
CA ALA A 176 20.08 -9.80 -6.82
C ALA A 176 21.17 -10.86 -6.54
N GLY A 177 22.37 -10.74 -7.09
CA GLY A 177 23.56 -11.44 -6.62
C GLY A 177 23.52 -12.96 -6.76
N GLY A 178 23.18 -13.48 -7.94
CA GLY A 178 23.49 -14.87 -8.31
C GLY A 178 22.31 -15.84 -8.43
N ALA A 179 21.07 -15.37 -8.40
CA ALA A 179 19.96 -16.14 -8.98
C ALA A 179 19.87 -15.79 -10.47
N ALA A 180 20.18 -16.75 -11.33
CA ALA A 180 19.79 -16.76 -12.73
C ALA A 180 18.36 -16.22 -12.89
N GLY A 181 18.17 -15.03 -13.49
CA GLY A 181 16.85 -14.40 -13.58
C GLY A 181 16.67 -13.02 -12.93
N ALA A 182 17.68 -12.47 -12.23
CA ALA A 182 17.51 -11.27 -11.40
C ALA A 182 18.67 -10.25 -11.52
N ASP A 183 19.10 -10.01 -12.76
CA ASP A 183 20.16 -9.05 -13.10
C ASP A 183 19.58 -7.92 -13.98
N CYS A 184 19.47 -6.73 -13.41
CA CYS A 184 19.11 -5.50 -14.10
C CYS A 184 20.21 -4.45 -14.05
N THR A 185 21.45 -4.92 -14.03
CA THR A 185 22.60 -4.06 -13.81
C THR A 185 22.94 -3.26 -15.07
N PHE A 186 23.41 -2.03 -14.87
CA PHE A 186 23.34 -1.01 -15.93
C PHE A 186 24.24 -1.33 -17.12
N THR A 187 25.28 -2.13 -16.90
CA THR A 187 26.24 -2.54 -17.92
C THR A 187 25.60 -3.50 -18.94
N GLU A 188 24.76 -4.41 -18.46
CA GLU A 188 24.15 -5.51 -19.20
C GLU A 188 22.83 -5.07 -19.87
N VAL A 189 22.01 -4.26 -19.16
CA VAL A 189 20.84 -3.63 -19.78
C VAL A 189 21.26 -2.61 -20.84
N GLY A 190 22.40 -1.93 -20.62
CA GLY A 190 23.06 -1.09 -21.60
C GLY A 190 22.38 0.26 -21.89
N ILE A 191 23.05 1.08 -22.70
CA ILE A 191 22.57 2.42 -23.08
C ILE A 191 21.35 2.30 -24.01
N ASN A 192 20.32 3.12 -23.77
CA ASN A 192 18.99 3.03 -24.35
C ASN A 192 18.17 1.81 -23.90
N GLY A 193 18.68 1.05 -22.92
CA GLY A 193 17.87 0.08 -22.22
C GLY A 193 16.88 0.76 -21.28
N GLU A 194 15.76 0.08 -21.04
CA GLU A 194 14.68 0.55 -20.17
C GLU A 194 14.59 -0.35 -18.94
N ILE A 195 14.49 0.29 -17.79
CA ILE A 195 14.23 -0.34 -16.50
C ILE A 195 12.86 0.15 -16.02
N THR A 196 12.08 -0.76 -15.45
CA THR A 196 10.78 -0.48 -14.87
C THR A 196 10.86 -0.60 -13.36
N LEU A 197 10.55 0.48 -12.65
CA LEU A 197 10.57 0.55 -11.20
C LEU A 197 9.13 0.60 -10.68
N TRP A 198 8.83 -0.27 -9.74
CA TRP A 198 7.64 -0.21 -8.90
C TRP A 198 8.04 0.05 -7.46
N ILE A 199 7.29 0.93 -6.80
CA ILE A 199 7.36 1.10 -5.35
C ILE A 199 5.99 0.77 -4.80
N HIS A 200 5.93 -0.21 -3.91
CA HIS A 200 4.73 -0.68 -3.26
C HIS A 200 4.73 -0.19 -1.82
N VAL A 201 3.65 0.50 -1.43
CA VAL A 201 3.42 0.94 -0.05
C VAL A 201 2.20 0.20 0.49
N GLU A 202 2.29 -0.42 1.66
CA GLU A 202 1.16 -1.15 2.25
C GLU A 202 -0.04 -0.20 2.51
N GLY A 203 -1.06 -0.35 1.67
CA GLY A 203 -2.26 0.49 1.64
C GLY A 203 -2.02 1.97 1.32
N GLY A 204 -0.81 2.33 0.88
CA GLY A 204 -0.52 3.60 0.19
C GLY A 204 -0.54 3.46 -1.34
N GLY A 205 -0.83 2.26 -1.83
CA GLY A 205 -0.82 1.90 -3.24
C GLY A 205 0.57 1.73 -3.81
N SER A 206 0.64 1.70 -5.15
CA SER A 206 1.91 1.52 -5.85
C SER A 206 2.17 2.65 -6.84
N THR A 207 3.44 3.05 -6.92
CA THR A 207 3.96 3.98 -7.92
C THR A 207 4.71 3.17 -8.97
N TYR A 208 4.57 3.58 -10.23
CA TYR A 208 5.21 2.96 -11.39
C TYR A 208 5.98 4.02 -12.16
N GLU A 209 7.23 3.71 -12.50
CA GLU A 209 8.09 4.55 -13.32
C GLU A 209 8.85 3.71 -14.34
N THR A 210 8.99 4.24 -15.55
CA THR A 210 9.87 3.68 -16.57
C THR A 210 11.06 4.61 -16.71
N ILE A 211 12.24 4.03 -16.56
CA ILE A 211 13.50 4.71 -16.42
C ILE A 211 14.39 4.27 -17.59
N LEU A 212 14.87 5.24 -18.37
CA LEU A 212 15.78 5.03 -19.48
C LEU A 212 17.23 5.26 -19.05
N ILE A 213 18.10 4.34 -19.46
CA ILE A 213 19.53 4.43 -19.21
C ILE A 213 20.16 5.29 -20.32
N SER A 214 20.53 6.52 -19.97
CA SER A 214 21.18 7.46 -20.90
C SER A 214 22.70 7.29 -20.96
N ASP A 215 23.31 6.86 -19.86
CA ASP A 215 24.73 6.59 -19.68
C ASP A 215 24.87 5.58 -18.52
N THR A 216 25.85 4.68 -18.61
CA THR A 216 26.13 3.65 -17.59
C THR A 216 27.19 4.10 -16.57
N ALA A 217 27.75 5.31 -16.72
CA ALA A 217 28.71 5.86 -15.79
C ALA A 217 28.08 6.21 -14.42
N PRO A 218 28.79 5.94 -13.29
CA PRO A 218 28.38 6.41 -11.96
C PRO A 218 28.11 7.91 -11.92
N GLY A 219 26.99 8.30 -11.32
CA GLY A 219 26.51 9.67 -11.23
C GLY A 219 25.68 10.14 -12.43
N SER A 220 25.46 9.30 -13.44
CA SER A 220 24.56 9.61 -14.54
C SER A 220 23.11 9.73 -14.06
N LEU A 221 22.35 10.62 -14.70
CA LEU A 221 20.91 10.73 -14.46
C LEU A 221 20.20 9.65 -15.25
N LEU A 222 19.33 8.93 -14.57
CA LEU A 222 18.37 8.02 -15.17
C LEU A 222 17.09 8.83 -15.49
N ILE A 223 16.60 8.76 -16.73
CA ILE A 223 15.59 9.68 -17.31
C ILE A 223 14.25 9.00 -17.52
#